data_AF-A0A8C5LTT2-F1
#
_entry.id   AF-A0A8C5LTT2-F1
#
_cell.length_a   1.000
_cell.length_b   1.000
_cell.length_c   1.000
_cell.angle_alpha   90.00
_cell.angle_beta   90.00
_cell.angle_gamma   90.00
#
_symmetry.space_group_name_H-M   'P 1'
#
loop_
_entity.id
_entity.type
_entity.pdbx_description
1 polymer ?
#
loop_
_entity_poly.entity_id
_entity_poly.type
_entity_poly.pdbx_seq_one_letter_code
_entity_poly.pdbx_strand_id
1 'polypeptide(L)'
;MAAAEHGEMEQETRAPGDEEEEEMESEGEAHGDGSSEGTGQASSDEDDEKENEAEIQRLEEQLSINAFDYNCHVDLIKLLRQEGELERLRRARQKMSELFPLTEEIWLDWLKDEMKVEEEDSSREKVYELFQRAVKDYICPEIWLEYAQYSIGGMGEEGGIARVRSVFERALTAVGLHMTKGSTVWDAYREFENAILGTLQPMTGDAGCWEGLRQPIEGSRQYALRLQGPPATKMA
;
A
#
# COMPACT_ATOMS: atom_id res chain seq x y z
N MET A 1 5.78 -58.90 -2.13
CA MET A 1 5.47 -57.46 -2.16
C MET A 1 4.11 -57.30 -1.50
N ALA A 2 4.10 -56.69 -0.32
CA ALA A 2 2.93 -56.54 0.52
C ALA A 2 2.03 -55.41 -0.02
N ALA A 3 0.72 -55.66 -0.03
CA ALA A 3 -0.32 -54.65 -0.16
C ALA A 3 -0.69 -54.17 1.26
N ALA A 4 -0.77 -52.86 1.47
CA ALA A 4 -1.26 -52.26 2.69
C ALA A 4 -2.35 -51.24 2.32
N GLU A 5 -3.59 -51.61 2.60
CA GLU A 5 -4.74 -50.70 2.68
C GLU A 5 -4.67 -49.99 4.04
N HIS A 6 -4.77 -48.66 4.05
CA HIS A 6 -4.95 -47.87 5.26
C HIS A 6 -6.19 -47.00 5.08
N GLY A 7 -7.13 -47.17 6.01
CA GLY A 7 -8.46 -46.59 5.99
C GLY A 7 -8.52 -45.11 6.32
N GLU A 8 -9.53 -44.47 5.76
CA GLU A 8 -9.96 -43.10 6.03
C GLU A 8 -11.13 -43.14 7.04
N MET A 9 -11.01 -42.35 8.10
CA MET A 9 -12.04 -42.14 9.11
C MET A 9 -12.45 -40.67 9.02
N GLU A 10 -13.60 -40.42 8.38
CA GLU A 10 -14.23 -39.10 8.30
C GLU A 10 -14.83 -38.73 9.66
N GLN A 11 -14.57 -37.51 10.13
CA GLN A 11 -15.29 -36.93 11.26
C GLN A 11 -15.78 -35.52 10.88
N GLU A 12 -17.10 -35.46 10.85
CA GLU A 12 -17.99 -34.37 10.45
C GLU A 12 -17.95 -33.21 11.45
N THR A 13 -17.64 -32.00 10.98
CA THR A 13 -17.72 -30.76 11.76
C THR A 13 -19.07 -30.09 11.53
N ARG A 14 -19.85 -29.93 12.60
CA ARG A 14 -21.10 -29.17 12.63
C ARG A 14 -20.89 -27.90 13.46
N ALA A 15 -21.25 -26.76 12.87
CA ALA A 15 -21.50 -25.46 13.50
C ALA A 15 -22.76 -24.86 12.81
N PRO A 16 -23.33 -23.72 13.23
CA PRO A 16 -23.29 -22.99 14.51
C PRO A 16 -24.72 -22.65 14.99
N GLY A 17 -24.86 -21.78 16.00
CA GLY A 17 -26.15 -21.20 16.38
C GLY A 17 -26.14 -20.53 17.74
N ASP A 18 -25.50 -19.36 17.82
CA ASP A 18 -25.87 -18.29 18.77
C ASP A 18 -27.22 -17.71 18.36
N GLU A 19 -28.06 -17.32 19.31
CA GLU A 19 -28.86 -16.10 19.24
C GLU A 19 -29.47 -15.77 20.62
N GLU A 20 -29.36 -14.48 20.93
CA GLU A 20 -29.68 -13.72 22.14
C GLU A 20 -31.23 -13.65 22.34
N GLU A 21 -31.90 -13.06 23.32
CA GLU A 21 -31.82 -11.74 23.96
C GLU A 21 -32.84 -11.75 25.14
N GLU A 22 -32.54 -11.11 26.27
CA GLU A 22 -33.60 -10.54 27.13
C GLU A 22 -33.35 -9.04 27.26
N GLU A 23 -34.19 -8.27 26.57
CA GLU A 23 -34.31 -6.83 26.72
C GLU A 23 -35.08 -6.51 28.01
N MET A 24 -34.52 -5.63 28.84
CA MET A 24 -35.30 -4.96 29.90
C MET A 24 -34.95 -3.47 29.90
N GLU A 25 -35.88 -2.70 29.33
CA GLU A 25 -35.91 -1.24 29.39
C GLU A 25 -36.19 -0.77 30.83
N SER A 26 -35.41 0.20 31.30
CA SER A 26 -35.72 0.96 32.51
C SER A 26 -35.35 2.42 32.30
N GLU A 27 -36.33 3.24 31.98
CA GLU A 27 -36.26 4.70 32.05
C GLU A 27 -36.26 5.17 33.51
N GLY A 28 -35.43 6.17 33.82
CA GLY A 28 -35.41 6.78 35.15
C GLY A 28 -34.26 7.78 35.32
N GLU A 29 -34.45 8.99 34.81
CA GLU A 29 -33.63 10.15 35.18
C GLU A 29 -33.79 10.45 36.67
N ALA A 30 -32.68 10.46 37.42
CA ALA A 30 -32.59 11.15 38.69
C ALA A 30 -31.16 11.65 38.94
N HIS A 31 -31.04 12.96 38.83
CA HIS A 31 -29.91 13.82 39.17
C HIS A 31 -29.19 13.38 40.46
N GLY A 32 -27.93 12.96 40.33
CA GLY A 32 -27.03 12.66 41.45
C GLY A 32 -25.67 13.30 41.20
N ASP A 33 -25.45 14.45 41.82
CA ASP A 33 -24.13 15.07 41.98
C ASP A 33 -23.26 14.17 42.86
N GLY A 34 -22.31 13.51 42.21
CA GLY A 34 -21.34 12.62 42.81
C GLY A 34 -20.01 12.82 42.12
N SER A 35 -19.17 13.64 42.74
CA SER A 35 -17.73 13.73 42.47
C SER A 35 -17.12 12.32 42.36
N SER A 36 -16.78 11.92 41.14
CA SER A 36 -15.90 10.77 40.89
C SER A 36 -14.70 11.28 40.10
N GLU A 37 -13.55 11.20 40.73
CA GLU A 37 -12.25 11.41 40.12
C GLU A 37 -12.12 10.52 38.89
N GLY A 38 -11.97 11.15 37.73
CA GLY A 38 -11.61 10.54 36.46
C GLY A 38 -10.26 11.02 35.99
N THR A 39 -9.27 11.07 36.89
CA THR A 39 -7.86 11.18 36.51
C THR A 39 -7.33 9.78 36.23
N GLY A 40 -6.87 9.53 35.00
CA GLY A 40 -6.02 8.37 34.71
C GLY A 40 -6.30 7.67 33.39
N GLN A 41 -6.14 8.36 32.26
CA GLN A 41 -5.87 7.67 30.99
C GLN A 41 -5.07 8.61 30.08
N ALA A 42 -3.82 8.87 30.47
CA ALA A 42 -2.87 9.61 29.63
C ALA A 42 -1.42 9.13 29.81
N SER A 43 -1.19 7.97 30.43
CA SER A 43 0.16 7.45 30.70
C SER A 43 0.53 6.20 29.90
N SER A 44 -0.35 5.68 29.02
CA SER A 44 -0.01 4.48 28.23
C SER A 44 0.88 4.85 27.04
N ASP A 45 0.49 5.88 26.28
CA ASP A 45 1.22 6.26 25.06
C ASP A 45 2.64 6.78 25.35
N GLU A 46 2.84 7.53 26.44
CA GLU A 46 4.18 8.03 26.82
C GLU A 46 5.15 6.94 27.30
N ASP A 47 4.64 5.79 27.72
CA ASP A 47 5.46 4.65 28.14
C ASP A 47 5.82 3.80 26.92
N ASP A 48 4.89 3.61 25.98
CA ASP A 48 5.11 2.89 24.72
C ASP A 48 6.17 3.58 23.83
N GLU A 49 6.13 4.91 23.68
CA GLU A 49 7.14 5.69 22.92
C GLU A 49 8.57 5.51 23.49
N LYS A 50 8.71 5.47 24.83
CA LYS A 50 10.01 5.27 25.49
C LYS A 50 10.54 3.85 25.30
N GLU A 51 9.66 2.86 25.37
CA GLU A 51 10.01 1.46 25.13
C GLU A 51 10.46 1.26 23.66
N ASN A 52 9.76 1.87 22.71
CA ASN A 52 10.12 1.81 21.29
C ASN A 52 11.45 2.49 21.00
N GLU A 53 11.72 3.67 21.56
CA GLU A 53 13.02 4.35 21.40
C GLU A 53 14.18 3.54 22.01
N ALA A 54 13.96 2.88 23.16
CA ALA A 54 14.96 2.00 23.77
C ALA A 54 15.26 0.78 22.88
N GLU A 55 14.24 0.18 22.27
CA GLU A 55 14.41 -0.94 21.35
C GLU A 55 15.10 -0.53 20.04
N ILE A 56 14.78 0.66 19.51
CA ILE A 56 15.46 1.24 18.35
C ILE A 56 16.96 1.38 18.63
N GLN A 57 17.35 1.90 19.79
CA GLN A 57 18.76 2.03 20.18
C GLN A 57 19.45 0.67 20.29
N ARG A 58 18.77 -0.33 20.86
CA ARG A 58 19.28 -1.70 20.96
C ARG A 58 19.55 -2.30 19.57
N LEU A 59 18.63 -2.12 18.62
CA LEU A 59 18.77 -2.59 17.25
C LEU A 59 19.88 -1.85 16.50
N GLU A 60 20.00 -0.53 16.66
CA GLU A 60 21.09 0.25 16.07
C GLU A 60 22.47 -0.21 16.60
N GLU A 61 22.58 -0.51 17.89
CA GLU A 61 23.81 -1.06 18.49
C GLU A 61 24.11 -2.46 17.94
N GLN A 62 23.11 -3.34 17.82
CA GLN A 62 23.26 -4.65 17.23
C GLN A 62 23.76 -4.58 15.77
N LEU A 63 23.25 -3.64 14.98
CA LEU A 63 23.71 -3.40 13.61
C LEU A 63 25.11 -2.76 13.55
N SER A 64 25.52 -2.02 14.58
CA SER A 64 26.88 -1.50 14.68
C SER A 64 27.91 -2.61 14.91
N ILE A 65 27.52 -3.68 15.61
CA ILE A 65 28.34 -4.87 15.85
C ILE A 65 28.30 -5.79 14.62
N ASN A 66 27.12 -6.02 14.06
CA ASN A 66 26.90 -6.87 12.89
C ASN A 66 25.94 -6.22 11.88
N ALA A 67 26.50 -5.54 10.89
CA ALA A 67 25.72 -4.88 9.84
C ALA A 67 24.99 -5.83 8.89
N PHE A 68 25.31 -7.14 8.89
CA PHE A 68 24.75 -8.11 7.95
C PHE A 68 23.55 -8.89 8.50
N ASP A 69 22.97 -8.45 9.63
CA ASP A 69 21.75 -9.05 10.17
C ASP A 69 20.50 -8.50 9.47
N TYR A 70 19.97 -9.26 8.51
CA TYR A 70 18.80 -8.87 7.73
C TYR A 70 17.55 -8.62 8.60
N ASN A 71 17.28 -9.50 9.57
CA ASN A 71 16.08 -9.36 10.41
C ASN A 71 16.17 -8.13 11.29
N CYS A 72 17.36 -7.84 11.83
CA CYS A 72 17.59 -6.64 12.62
C CYS A 72 17.34 -5.34 11.82
N HIS A 73 17.72 -5.28 10.54
CA HIS A 73 17.35 -4.15 9.66
C HIS A 73 15.84 -4.05 9.45
N VAL A 74 15.16 -5.18 9.19
CA VAL A 74 13.71 -5.20 8.96
C VAL A 74 12.95 -4.71 10.19
N ASP A 75 13.30 -5.19 11.38
CA ASP A 75 12.63 -4.82 12.62
C ASP A 75 12.90 -3.35 12.99
N LEU A 76 14.13 -2.87 12.78
CA LEU A 76 14.47 -1.46 12.95
C LEU A 76 13.64 -0.56 12.02
N ILE A 77 13.49 -0.92 10.74
CA ILE A 77 12.70 -0.15 9.78
C ILE A 77 11.22 -0.14 10.17
N LYS A 78 10.68 -1.26 10.67
CA LYS A 78 9.28 -1.33 11.13
C LYS A 78 9.04 -0.41 12.33
N LEU A 79 9.90 -0.46 13.35
CA LEU A 79 9.78 0.40 14.54
C LEU A 79 9.94 1.87 14.17
N LEU A 80 10.94 2.24 13.36
CA LEU A 80 11.13 3.62 12.91
C LEU A 80 9.93 4.15 12.10
N ARG A 81 9.22 3.28 11.38
CA ARG A 81 7.99 3.65 10.67
C ARG A 81 6.80 3.86 11.63
N GLN A 82 6.73 3.09 12.71
CA GLN A 82 5.69 3.22 13.74
C GLN A 82 5.84 4.52 14.53
N GLU A 83 7.07 4.87 14.91
CA GLU A 83 7.37 6.11 15.65
C GLU A 83 7.31 7.38 14.78
N GLY A 84 7.18 7.24 13.45
CA GLY A 84 7.12 8.39 12.55
C GLY A 84 8.45 9.13 12.35
N GLU A 85 9.58 8.51 12.70
CA GLU A 85 10.93 9.07 12.58
C GLU A 85 11.45 9.05 11.13
N LEU A 86 10.86 9.90 10.26
CA LEU A 86 11.06 9.87 8.81
C LEU A 86 12.53 9.90 8.36
N GLU A 87 13.35 10.76 8.97
CA GLU A 87 14.75 10.92 8.59
C GLU A 87 15.62 9.72 9.02
N ARG A 88 15.36 9.14 10.20
CA ARG A 88 16.04 7.91 10.66
C ARG A 88 15.60 6.73 9.79
N LEU A 89 14.30 6.62 9.49
CA LEU A 89 13.72 5.62 8.62
C LEU A 89 14.36 5.62 7.23
N ARG A 90 14.51 6.81 6.61
CA ARG A 90 15.17 6.96 5.30
C ARG A 90 16.61 6.48 5.34
N ARG A 91 17.37 6.84 6.38
CA ARG A 91 18.77 6.37 6.57
C ARG A 91 18.85 4.86 6.77
N ALA A 92 17.95 4.27 7.57
CA ALA A 92 17.92 2.83 7.80
C ALA A 92 17.64 2.05 6.50
N ARG A 93 16.63 2.48 5.73
CA ARG A 93 16.30 1.90 4.41
C ARG A 93 17.45 2.01 3.40
N GLN A 94 18.13 3.17 3.35
CA GLN A 94 19.32 3.36 2.51
C GLN A 94 20.43 2.37 2.87
N LYS A 95 20.82 2.29 4.15
CA LYS A 95 21.83 1.35 4.62
C LYS A 95 21.47 -0.09 4.28
N MET A 96 20.21 -0.48 4.48
CA MET A 96 19.75 -1.82 4.14
C MET A 96 19.85 -2.08 2.62
N SER A 97 19.42 -1.14 1.78
CA SER A 97 19.49 -1.29 0.30
C SER A 97 20.92 -1.34 -0.26
N GLU A 98 21.90 -0.80 0.46
CA GLU A 98 23.32 -0.86 0.06
C GLU A 98 23.95 -2.23 0.34
N LEU A 99 23.41 -2.95 1.33
CA LEU A 99 23.93 -4.24 1.78
C LEU A 99 23.18 -5.42 1.16
N PHE A 100 21.88 -5.26 0.90
CA PHE A 100 21.00 -6.33 0.45
C PHE A 100 20.11 -5.88 -0.71
N PRO A 101 19.89 -6.75 -1.72
CA PRO A 101 18.73 -6.61 -2.60
C PRO A 101 17.45 -6.67 -1.76
N LEU A 102 16.57 -5.67 -1.92
CA LEU A 102 15.33 -5.63 -1.15
C LEU A 102 14.20 -6.36 -1.90
N THR A 103 13.27 -6.92 -1.13
CA THR A 103 12.07 -7.53 -1.69
C THR A 103 11.13 -6.47 -2.26
N GLU A 104 10.25 -6.90 -3.17
CA GLU A 104 9.25 -6.02 -3.78
C GLU A 104 8.41 -5.28 -2.72
N GLU A 105 8.05 -5.96 -1.63
CA GLU A 105 7.26 -5.40 -0.52
C GLU A 105 7.98 -4.25 0.20
N ILE A 106 9.26 -4.42 0.55
CA ILE A 106 10.03 -3.39 1.27
C ILE A 106 10.24 -2.16 0.38
N TRP A 107 10.52 -2.38 -0.91
CA TRP A 107 10.61 -1.29 -1.88
C TRP A 107 9.30 -0.53 -2.01
N LEU A 108 8.17 -1.23 -2.13
CA LEU A 108 6.85 -0.61 -2.26
C LEU A 108 6.46 0.20 -1.02
N ASP A 109 6.75 -0.30 0.18
CA ASP A 109 6.52 0.45 1.41
C ASP A 109 7.35 1.74 1.46
N TRP A 110 8.62 1.67 1.06
CA TRP A 110 9.47 2.85 0.99
C TRP A 110 8.97 3.85 -0.05
N LEU A 111 8.64 3.39 -1.25
CA LEU A 111 8.13 4.23 -2.33
C LEU A 111 6.85 4.95 -1.92
N LYS A 112 5.90 4.24 -1.29
CA LYS A 112 4.63 4.82 -0.81
C LYS A 112 4.85 5.88 0.26
N ASP A 113 5.78 5.67 1.18
CA ASP A 113 6.07 6.65 2.22
C ASP A 113 6.72 7.91 1.60
N GLU A 114 7.66 7.75 0.65
CA GLU A 114 8.32 8.89 -0.02
C GLU A 114 7.38 9.64 -0.97
N MET A 115 6.42 8.96 -1.62
CA MET A 115 5.37 9.61 -2.42
C MET A 115 4.50 10.52 -1.55
N LYS A 116 4.15 10.10 -0.33
CA LYS A 116 3.38 10.93 0.61
C LYS A 116 4.16 12.16 1.08
N VAL A 117 5.47 12.00 1.32
CA VAL A 117 6.35 13.13 1.67
C VAL A 117 6.52 14.08 0.48
N GLU A 118 6.56 13.56 -0.75
CA GLU A 118 6.69 14.39 -1.95
C GLU A 118 5.48 15.29 -2.20
N GLU A 119 4.26 14.87 -1.81
CA GLU A 119 3.07 15.74 -1.86
C GLU A 119 3.27 17.03 -1.04
N GLU A 120 4.16 17.02 -0.05
CA GLU A 120 4.53 18.17 0.77
C GLU A 120 5.70 18.98 0.17
N ASP A 121 6.73 18.30 -0.37
CA ASP A 121 8.01 18.89 -0.78
C ASP A 121 8.15 19.17 -2.30
N SER A 122 7.18 18.77 -3.14
CA SER A 122 7.14 18.99 -4.60
C SER A 122 8.39 18.49 -5.36
N SER A 123 9.07 17.47 -4.84
CA SER A 123 10.34 16.94 -5.36
C SER A 123 10.19 15.56 -6.02
N ARG A 124 9.31 15.48 -7.03
CA ARG A 124 8.99 14.26 -7.81
C ARG A 124 10.20 13.51 -8.38
N GLU A 125 11.28 14.22 -8.70
CA GLU A 125 12.49 13.62 -9.27
C GLU A 125 13.18 12.65 -8.29
N LYS A 126 13.17 12.93 -6.98
CA LYS A 126 13.75 12.02 -5.98
C LYS A 126 13.01 10.68 -5.94
N VAL A 127 11.68 10.71 -6.08
CA VAL A 127 10.85 9.50 -6.12
C VAL A 127 11.14 8.71 -7.41
N TYR A 128 11.37 9.39 -8.54
CA TYR A 128 11.79 8.74 -9.77
C TYR A 128 13.15 8.06 -9.68
N GLU A 129 14.13 8.69 -9.03
CA GLU A 129 15.42 8.05 -8.77
C GLU A 129 15.25 6.80 -7.88
N LEU A 130 14.36 6.87 -6.89
CA LEU A 130 14.05 5.75 -6.02
C LEU A 130 13.41 4.58 -6.79
N PHE A 131 12.43 4.84 -7.66
CA PHE A 131 11.86 3.82 -8.55
C PHE A 131 12.94 3.19 -9.44
N GLN A 132 13.82 4.01 -10.03
CA GLN A 132 14.92 3.52 -10.87
C GLN A 132 15.90 2.63 -10.11
N ARG A 133 16.03 2.81 -8.79
CA ARG A 133 16.84 1.93 -7.95
C ARG A 133 16.08 0.64 -7.63
N ALA A 134 14.81 0.74 -7.26
CA ALA A 134 13.97 -0.39 -6.90
C ALA A 134 13.83 -1.44 -8.02
N VAL A 135 13.69 -1.01 -9.29
CA VAL A 135 13.55 -1.92 -10.43
C VAL A 135 14.82 -2.68 -10.83
N LYS A 136 15.94 -2.46 -10.14
CA LYS A 136 17.23 -3.12 -10.44
C LYS A 136 17.47 -4.40 -9.65
N ASP A 137 16.81 -4.58 -8.51
CA ASP A 137 17.09 -5.71 -7.61
C ASP A 137 16.52 -7.02 -8.13
N TYR A 138 15.23 -7.01 -8.53
CA TYR A 138 14.51 -8.18 -9.01
C TYR A 138 13.52 -7.81 -10.11
N ILE A 139 12.95 -8.84 -10.75
CA ILE A 139 11.79 -8.67 -11.64
C ILE A 139 10.57 -8.32 -10.77
N CYS A 140 10.09 -7.09 -10.87
CA CYS A 140 9.07 -6.53 -9.98
C CYS A 140 7.90 -5.87 -10.76
N PRO A 141 6.91 -6.65 -11.22
CA PRO A 141 5.78 -6.11 -11.98
C PRO A 141 4.96 -5.07 -11.22
N GLU A 142 4.83 -5.20 -9.89
CA GLU A 142 4.02 -4.26 -9.09
C GLU A 142 4.73 -2.90 -9.00
N ILE A 143 6.05 -2.90 -8.78
CA ILE A 143 6.84 -1.65 -8.75
C ILE A 143 6.78 -0.94 -10.10
N TRP A 144 6.81 -1.67 -11.22
CA TRP A 144 6.67 -1.06 -12.54
C TRP A 144 5.30 -0.43 -12.75
N LEU A 145 4.24 -1.08 -12.27
CA LEU A 145 2.87 -0.55 -12.36
C LEU A 145 2.72 0.72 -11.52
N GLU A 146 3.19 0.71 -10.28
CA GLU A 146 3.20 1.89 -9.40
C GLU A 146 4.04 3.02 -9.99
N TYR A 147 5.21 2.71 -10.57
CA TYR A 147 6.06 3.72 -11.23
C TYR A 147 5.32 4.37 -12.41
N ALA A 148 4.65 3.57 -13.23
CA ALA A 148 3.87 4.08 -14.35
C ALA A 148 2.70 4.96 -13.87
N GLN A 149 1.95 4.52 -12.87
CA GLN A 149 0.84 5.28 -12.28
C GLN A 149 1.32 6.60 -11.66
N TYR A 150 2.40 6.59 -10.88
CA TYR A 150 3.00 7.80 -10.34
C TYR A 150 3.46 8.77 -11.44
N SER A 151 4.00 8.24 -12.54
CA SER A 151 4.42 9.08 -13.67
C SER A 151 3.25 9.80 -14.34
N ILE A 152 2.08 9.15 -14.43
CA ILE A 152 0.82 9.74 -14.95
C ILE A 152 0.40 10.95 -14.11
N GLY A 153 0.58 10.88 -12.78
CA GLY A 153 0.25 11.97 -11.85
C GLY A 153 0.87 13.32 -12.21
N GLY A 154 2.03 13.34 -12.85
CA GLY A 154 2.65 14.57 -13.39
C GLY A 154 2.86 14.53 -14.90
N MET A 155 1.90 13.99 -15.64
CA MET A 155 1.86 14.10 -17.10
C MET A 155 1.64 15.54 -17.59
N GLY A 156 1.13 16.42 -16.73
CA GLY A 156 0.89 17.84 -17.03
C GLY A 156 2.15 18.71 -17.05
N GLU A 157 3.29 18.20 -16.59
CA GLU A 157 4.59 18.87 -16.69
C GLU A 157 5.12 18.85 -18.13
N GLU A 158 6.11 19.70 -18.43
CA GLU A 158 6.78 19.70 -19.73
C GLU A 158 7.40 18.33 -20.02
N GLY A 159 7.00 17.72 -21.15
CA GLY A 159 7.46 16.38 -21.52
C GLY A 159 6.90 15.25 -20.66
N GLY A 160 5.93 15.51 -19.77
CA GLY A 160 5.35 14.52 -18.87
C GLY A 160 4.77 13.30 -19.60
N ILE A 161 4.00 13.50 -20.68
CA ILE A 161 3.47 12.41 -21.51
C ILE A 161 4.58 11.53 -22.10
N ALA A 162 5.67 12.13 -22.59
CA ALA A 162 6.80 11.37 -23.13
C ALA A 162 7.51 10.56 -22.04
N ARG A 163 7.58 11.09 -20.81
CA ARG A 163 8.11 10.37 -19.64
C ARG A 163 7.24 9.17 -19.29
N VAL A 164 5.91 9.34 -19.23
CA VAL A 164 4.96 8.24 -18.97
C VAL A 164 5.14 7.11 -19.99
N ARG A 165 5.16 7.44 -21.28
CA ARG A 165 5.42 6.46 -22.36
C ARG A 165 6.75 5.75 -22.17
N SER A 166 7.82 6.49 -21.88
CA SER A 166 9.15 5.91 -21.62
C SER A 166 9.14 4.91 -20.46
N VAL A 167 8.41 5.21 -19.37
CA VAL A 167 8.27 4.28 -18.23
C VAL A 167 7.50 3.02 -18.63
N PHE A 168 6.38 3.14 -19.34
CA PHE A 168 5.62 1.98 -19.82
C PHE A 168 6.42 1.11 -20.80
N GLU A 169 7.13 1.69 -21.77
CA GLU A 169 7.95 0.92 -22.71
C GLU A 169 9.06 0.13 -21.99
N ARG A 170 9.68 0.73 -20.96
CA ARG A 170 10.66 0.05 -20.11
C ARG A 170 10.00 -1.06 -19.28
N ALA A 171 8.82 -0.80 -18.72
CA ALA A 171 8.05 -1.80 -17.98
C ALA A 171 7.69 -2.99 -18.88
N LEU A 172 7.21 -2.77 -20.10
CA LEU A 172 6.88 -3.83 -21.05
C LEU A 172 8.12 -4.64 -21.47
N THR A 173 9.26 -3.98 -21.63
CA THR A 173 10.52 -4.68 -21.91
C THR A 173 10.94 -5.59 -20.75
N ALA A 174 10.73 -5.15 -19.51
CA ALA A 174 11.13 -5.90 -18.31
C ALA A 174 10.13 -7.00 -17.91
N VAL A 175 8.82 -6.69 -17.93
CA VAL A 175 7.76 -7.54 -17.35
C VAL A 175 6.58 -7.80 -18.29
N GLY A 176 6.60 -7.31 -19.54
CA GLY A 176 5.48 -7.46 -20.48
C GLY A 176 5.21 -8.89 -20.93
N LEU A 177 6.16 -9.82 -20.72
CA LEU A 177 6.01 -11.26 -20.98
C LEU A 177 5.76 -12.08 -19.69
N HIS A 178 5.59 -11.42 -18.54
CA HIS A 178 5.30 -12.12 -17.29
C HIS A 178 3.93 -12.83 -17.38
N MET A 179 3.90 -14.15 -17.22
CA MET A 179 2.75 -14.98 -17.59
C MET A 179 1.44 -14.60 -16.88
N THR A 180 1.51 -14.18 -15.60
CA THR A 180 0.33 -13.87 -14.78
C THR A 180 0.14 -12.37 -14.50
N LYS A 181 1.17 -11.55 -14.71
CA LYS A 181 1.20 -10.13 -14.33
C LYS A 181 1.57 -9.19 -15.48
N GLY A 182 2.03 -9.71 -16.61
CA GLY A 182 2.37 -8.86 -17.76
C GLY A 182 1.14 -8.19 -18.36
N SER A 183 -0.01 -8.87 -18.33
CA SER A 183 -1.28 -8.33 -18.84
C SER A 183 -1.69 -7.04 -18.13
N THR A 184 -1.49 -6.93 -16.82
CA THR A 184 -1.88 -5.73 -16.06
C THR A 184 -1.11 -4.48 -16.52
N VAL A 185 0.17 -4.64 -16.88
CA VAL A 185 0.99 -3.54 -17.43
C VAL A 185 0.52 -3.16 -18.82
N TRP A 186 0.17 -4.12 -19.67
CA TRP A 186 -0.42 -3.85 -20.99
C TRP A 186 -1.77 -3.14 -20.88
N ASP A 187 -2.63 -3.59 -19.97
CA ASP A 187 -3.94 -2.99 -19.73
C ASP A 187 -3.80 -1.53 -19.30
N ALA A 188 -2.97 -1.26 -18.29
CA ALA A 188 -2.70 0.09 -17.81
C ALA A 188 -2.14 1.02 -18.91
N TYR A 189 -1.23 0.52 -19.76
CA TYR A 189 -0.68 1.34 -20.84
C TYR A 189 -1.72 1.66 -21.92
N ARG A 190 -2.55 0.68 -22.28
CA ARG A 190 -3.66 0.91 -23.24
C ARG A 190 -4.68 1.90 -22.71
N GLU A 191 -5.03 1.80 -21.43
CA GLU A 191 -5.94 2.75 -20.79
C GLU A 191 -5.38 4.17 -20.82
N PHE A 192 -4.09 4.34 -20.50
CA PHE A 192 -3.40 5.61 -20.61
C PHE A 192 -3.46 6.18 -22.04
N GLU A 193 -3.09 5.42 -23.06
CA GLU A 193 -3.11 5.91 -24.45
C GLU A 193 -4.52 6.22 -24.96
N ASN A 194 -5.51 5.40 -24.59
CA ASN A 194 -6.91 5.67 -24.93
C ASN A 194 -7.41 6.97 -24.27
N ALA A 195 -7.01 7.24 -23.03
CA ALA A 195 -7.33 8.49 -22.37
C ALA A 195 -6.69 9.69 -23.10
N ILE A 196 -5.41 9.60 -23.49
CA ILE A 196 -4.74 10.64 -24.27
C ILE A 196 -5.43 10.86 -25.62
N LEU A 197 -5.74 9.78 -26.37
CA LEU A 197 -6.47 9.88 -27.63
C LEU A 197 -7.82 10.56 -27.48
N GLY A 198 -8.55 10.25 -26.40
CA GLY A 198 -9.83 10.90 -26.08
C GLY A 198 -9.72 12.41 -25.87
N THR A 199 -8.57 12.90 -25.38
CA THR A 199 -8.32 14.35 -25.24
C THR A 199 -7.92 15.04 -26.54
N LEU A 200 -7.37 14.29 -27.51
CA LEU A 200 -6.90 14.83 -28.78
C LEU A 200 -7.99 14.85 -29.86
N GLN A 201 -9.04 14.05 -29.72
CA GLN A 201 -10.16 14.08 -30.66
C GLN A 201 -10.97 15.37 -30.43
N PRO A 202 -11.02 16.30 -31.41
CA PRO A 202 -12.06 17.32 -31.37
C PRO A 202 -13.40 16.60 -31.42
N MET A 203 -14.42 17.10 -30.73
CA MET A 203 -15.82 16.74 -31.01
C MET A 203 -16.06 17.02 -32.50
N THR A 204 -15.79 16.02 -33.33
CA THR A 204 -16.18 16.00 -34.72
C THR A 204 -17.68 15.81 -34.65
N GLY A 205 -18.39 16.91 -34.91
CA GLY A 205 -19.81 17.02 -34.62
C GLY A 205 -20.58 15.88 -35.26
N ASP A 206 -21.60 15.42 -34.54
CA ASP A 206 -22.83 15.07 -35.22
C ASP A 206 -23.96 15.89 -34.59
N ALA A 207 -24.59 16.71 -35.43
CA ALA A 207 -25.98 17.08 -35.22
C ALA A 207 -26.79 15.80 -35.46
N GLY A 208 -26.73 14.87 -34.52
CA GLY A 208 -27.26 13.53 -34.71
C GLY A 208 -26.95 12.60 -33.54
N CYS A 209 -27.90 12.49 -32.62
CA CYS A 209 -28.20 11.23 -31.93
C CYS A 209 -27.31 10.75 -30.74
N TRP A 210 -26.82 11.62 -29.86
CA TRP A 210 -26.38 11.17 -28.52
C TRP A 210 -26.93 12.02 -27.38
N GLU A 211 -28.25 12.24 -27.39
CA GLU A 211 -29.00 12.72 -26.23
C GLU A 211 -29.24 11.54 -25.27
N GLY A 212 -28.16 11.04 -24.66
CA GLY A 212 -28.24 9.87 -23.77
C GLY A 212 -27.02 9.57 -22.90
N LEU A 213 -25.85 10.18 -23.15
CA LEU A 213 -24.62 9.90 -22.40
C LEU A 213 -23.98 11.15 -21.77
N ARG A 214 -24.82 12.07 -21.26
CA ARG A 214 -24.35 13.08 -20.32
C ARG A 214 -24.53 12.57 -18.90
N GLN A 215 -23.54 11.86 -18.38
CA GLN A 215 -23.30 11.87 -16.94
C GLN A 215 -21.92 12.50 -16.68
N PRO A 216 -21.81 13.46 -15.74
CA PRO A 216 -20.53 14.01 -15.34
C PRO A 216 -19.62 12.89 -14.82
N ILE A 217 -18.38 12.86 -15.32
CA ILE A 217 -17.28 12.03 -14.80
C ILE A 217 -16.90 12.54 -13.41
N GLU A 218 -17.70 12.18 -12.40
CA GLU A 218 -17.37 12.27 -10.97
C GLU A 218 -16.71 10.96 -10.46
N GLY A 219 -16.15 10.16 -11.38
CA GLY A 219 -15.67 8.81 -11.11
C GLY A 219 -14.20 8.69 -10.73
N SER A 220 -13.36 9.69 -10.99
CA SER A 220 -11.90 9.56 -10.76
C SER A 220 -11.49 9.59 -9.28
N ARG A 221 -12.42 9.86 -8.34
CA ARG A 221 -12.19 9.72 -6.90
C ARG A 221 -12.72 8.40 -6.31
N GLN A 222 -13.54 7.64 -7.02
CA GLN A 222 -14.18 6.43 -6.47
C GLN A 222 -13.35 5.15 -6.66
N TYR A 223 -12.37 5.13 -7.57
CA TYR A 223 -11.58 3.91 -7.81
C TYR A 223 -10.48 3.66 -6.77
N ALA A 224 -10.07 4.68 -6.00
CA ALA A 224 -9.19 4.51 -4.84
C ALA A 224 -9.85 3.66 -3.73
N LEU A 225 -11.19 3.62 -3.66
CA LEU A 225 -11.93 2.84 -2.65
C LEU A 225 -12.30 1.43 -3.10
N ARG A 226 -12.25 1.11 -4.40
CA ARG A 226 -12.62 -0.23 -4.90
C ARG A 226 -11.49 -1.26 -4.76
N LEU A 227 -10.26 -0.83 -4.50
CA LEU A 227 -9.11 -1.72 -4.23
C LEU A 227 -8.94 -2.07 -2.74
N GLN A 228 -9.66 -1.44 -1.83
CA GLN A 228 -9.82 -1.95 -0.46
C GLN A 228 -11.03 -2.89 -0.46
N GLY A 229 -10.76 -4.20 -0.50
CA GLY A 229 -11.79 -5.22 -0.31
C GLY A 229 -12.54 -5.01 1.02
N PRO A 230 -13.79 -5.49 1.16
CA PRO A 230 -14.53 -5.36 2.40
C PRO A 230 -13.81 -6.09 3.56
N PRO A 231 -13.86 -5.57 4.80
CA PRO A 231 -13.31 -6.28 5.94
C PRO A 231 -14.06 -7.60 6.12
N ALA A 232 -13.29 -8.69 6.26
CA ALA A 232 -13.82 -10.03 6.48
C ALA A 232 -14.72 -10.03 7.72
N THR A 233 -16.03 -10.10 7.51
CA THR A 233 -16.99 -10.40 8.57
C THR A 233 -16.80 -11.86 8.92
N LYS A 234 -16.30 -12.13 10.14
CA LYS A 234 -16.28 -13.47 10.72
C LYS A 234 -17.70 -14.01 10.71
N MET A 235 -17.93 -15.12 10.01
CA MET A 235 -19.12 -15.93 10.24
C MET A 235 -18.91 -16.68 11.56
N ALA A 236 -19.73 -16.36 12.55
CA ALA A 236 -20.01 -17.21 13.70
C ALA A 236 -20.95 -18.34 13.27
#